data_AF-A0A0R3WXM2-F1
#
_entry.id   AF-A0A0R3WXM2-F1
#
_cell.length_a   1.000
_cell.length_b   1.000
_cell.length_c   1.000
_cell.angle_alpha   90.00
_cell.angle_beta   90.00
_cell.angle_gamma   90.00
#
_symmetry.space_group_name_H-M   'P 1'
#
loop_
_entity.id
_entity.type
_entity.pdbx_description
1 polymer ?
#
loop_
_entity_poly.entity_id
_entity_poly.type
_entity_poly.pdbx_seq_one_letter_code
_entity_poly.pdbx_strand_id
1 'polypeptide(L)'
;MDQYTYDDFLRHHAPVLISMQVPELYWPSVHNKLLNKIFDAPTKFDLGMLNYTSETTHEVVERELFVSVKVDEVRFSNPESVFLVDHAWTFELPDVRNTLKSNATLLLRMKTMMCIEEETEDEAIEAVMQKMWKCVSGIILFLRSPTFKF
;
A
#
# COMPACT_ATOMS: atom_id res chain seq x y z
N MET A 1 12.72 19.01 -25.17
CA MET A 1 11.98 18.47 -24.01
C MET A 1 12.93 18.55 -22.85
N ASP A 2 12.67 19.43 -21.90
CA ASP A 2 13.52 19.55 -20.72
C ASP A 2 13.48 18.22 -19.96
N GLN A 3 14.66 17.61 -19.79
CA GLN A 3 14.81 16.37 -19.06
C GLN A 3 14.59 16.69 -17.58
N TYR A 4 13.64 16.03 -16.93
CA TYR A 4 13.37 16.22 -15.50
C TYR A 4 14.64 15.84 -14.71
N THR A 5 15.27 16.84 -14.08
CA THR A 5 16.58 16.66 -13.43
C THR A 5 16.42 16.27 -11.97
N TYR A 6 17.51 15.81 -11.35
CA TYR A 6 17.52 15.53 -9.92
C TYR A 6 17.29 16.79 -9.06
N ASP A 7 17.72 17.98 -9.52
CA ASP A 7 17.45 19.24 -8.81
C ASP A 7 15.96 19.60 -8.86
N ASP A 8 15.29 19.32 -9.98
CA ASP A 8 13.83 19.47 -10.09
C ASP A 8 13.14 18.48 -9.15
N PHE A 9 13.61 17.23 -9.10
CA PHE A 9 13.11 16.24 -8.15
C PHE A 9 13.20 16.73 -6.70
N LEU A 10 14.37 17.22 -6.27
CA LEU A 10 14.56 17.71 -4.90
C LEU A 10 13.63 18.89 -4.59
N ARG A 11 13.48 19.84 -5.51
CA ARG A 11 12.57 20.99 -5.32
C ARG A 11 11.12 20.57 -5.11
N HIS A 12 10.64 19.58 -5.87
CA HIS A 12 9.23 19.15 -5.81
C HIS A 12 8.96 18.13 -4.69
N HIS A 13 9.89 17.22 -4.42
CA HIS A 13 9.64 16.04 -3.59
C HIS A 13 10.37 16.01 -2.25
N ALA A 14 11.49 16.73 -2.08
CA ALA A 14 12.22 16.70 -0.81
C ALA A 14 11.37 17.13 0.40
N PRO A 15 10.51 18.18 0.34
CA PRO A 15 9.67 18.55 1.49
C PRO A 15 8.76 17.40 1.96
N VAL A 16 8.18 16.64 1.01
CA VAL A 16 7.30 15.51 1.31
C VAL A 16 8.12 14.35 1.89
N LEU A 17 9.26 14.01 1.29
CA LEU A 17 10.14 12.94 1.77
C LEU A 17 10.66 13.20 3.19
N ILE A 18 11.02 14.45 3.50
CA ILE A 18 11.43 14.88 4.85
C ILE A 18 10.26 14.74 5.83
N SER A 19 9.06 15.19 5.45
CA SER A 19 7.86 15.07 6.32
C SER A 19 7.51 13.61 6.64
N MET A 20 7.84 12.70 5.72
CA MET A 20 7.68 11.25 5.85
C MET A 20 8.89 10.57 6.51
N GLN A 21 9.91 11.33 6.91
CA GLN A 21 11.15 10.84 7.53
C GLN A 21 11.92 9.82 6.67
N VAL A 22 11.86 9.97 5.34
CA VAL A 22 12.59 9.11 4.39
C VAL A 22 14.05 9.53 4.33
N PRO A 23 15.03 8.66 4.68
CA PRO A 23 16.45 8.98 4.61
C PRO A 23 16.92 9.41 3.21
N GLU A 24 17.81 10.41 3.16
CA GLU A 24 18.37 10.96 1.91
C GLU A 24 19.10 9.91 1.06
N LEU A 25 19.62 8.85 1.70
CA LEU A 25 20.25 7.70 1.05
C LEU A 25 19.37 7.11 -0.08
N TYR A 26 18.05 7.13 0.08
CA TYR A 26 17.09 6.51 -0.83
C TYR A 26 16.63 7.45 -1.96
N TRP A 27 16.84 8.76 -1.84
CA TRP A 27 16.28 9.76 -2.74
C TRP A 27 16.72 9.60 -4.21
N PRO A 28 17.99 9.26 -4.51
CA PRO A 28 18.40 8.99 -5.89
C PRO A 28 17.67 7.80 -6.51
N SER A 29 17.44 6.73 -5.75
CA SER A 29 16.70 5.55 -6.20
C SER A 29 15.23 5.89 -6.45
N VAL A 30 14.60 6.65 -5.55
CA VAL A 30 13.22 7.16 -5.75
C VAL A 30 13.12 7.99 -7.03
N HIS A 31 14.04 8.93 -7.26
CA HIS A 31 14.06 9.73 -8.48
C HIS A 31 14.15 8.85 -9.73
N ASN A 32 15.09 7.90 -9.75
CA ASN A 32 15.27 6.99 -10.88
C ASN A 32 14.02 6.13 -11.12
N LYS A 33 13.40 5.62 -10.06
CA LYS A 33 12.20 4.79 -10.15
C LYS A 33 10.99 5.60 -10.63
N LEU A 34 10.80 6.83 -10.16
CA LEU A 34 9.73 7.71 -10.62
C LEU A 34 9.91 8.13 -12.08
N LEU A 35 11.13 8.53 -12.47
CA LEU A 35 11.44 8.96 -13.84
C LEU A 35 11.16 7.84 -14.85
N ASN A 36 11.49 6.60 -14.48
CA ASN A 36 11.32 5.41 -15.33
C ASN A 36 10.02 4.64 -15.08
N LYS A 37 9.15 5.11 -14.16
CA LYS A 37 7.91 4.43 -13.74
C LYS A 37 8.13 2.96 -13.33
N ILE A 38 9.18 2.72 -12.55
CA ILE A 38 9.54 1.40 -12.03
C ILE A 38 8.76 1.15 -10.73
N PHE A 39 7.77 0.26 -10.79
CA PHE A 39 6.99 -0.21 -9.63
C PHE A 39 7.46 -1.60 -9.21
N ASP A 40 8.52 -1.63 -8.41
CA ASP A 40 9.29 -2.83 -8.09
C ASP A 40 8.86 -3.53 -6.79
N ALA A 41 7.89 -2.96 -6.06
CA ALA A 41 7.37 -3.59 -4.85
C ALA A 41 6.91 -5.06 -5.06
N PRO A 42 6.18 -5.43 -6.13
CA PRO A 42 5.77 -6.82 -6.35
C PRO A 42 6.94 -7.81 -6.53
N THR A 43 8.17 -7.34 -6.76
CA THR A 43 9.35 -8.22 -6.87
C THR A 43 9.93 -8.62 -5.51
N LYS A 44 9.64 -7.82 -4.47
CA LYS A 44 10.23 -7.97 -3.12
C LYS A 44 9.20 -8.34 -2.06
N PHE A 45 7.95 -7.96 -2.27
CA PHE A 45 6.84 -8.21 -1.37
C PHE A 45 5.86 -9.19 -1.98
N ASP A 46 5.54 -10.22 -1.23
CA ASP A 46 4.49 -11.17 -1.56
C ASP A 46 3.29 -10.94 -0.65
N LEU A 47 2.09 -10.93 -1.24
CA LEU A 47 0.83 -10.86 -0.50
C LEU A 47 0.33 -12.28 -0.24
N GLY A 48 0.07 -12.58 1.03
CA GLY A 48 -0.50 -13.86 1.45
C GLY A 48 -1.81 -13.67 2.20
N MET A 49 -2.60 -14.74 2.28
CA MET A 49 -3.85 -14.78 3.05
C MET A 49 -3.69 -15.75 4.22
N LEU A 50 -3.91 -15.27 5.44
CA LEU A 50 -4.07 -16.11 6.62
C LEU A 50 -5.55 -16.43 6.78
N ASN A 51 -5.85 -17.72 6.97
CA ASN A 51 -7.18 -18.19 7.30
C ASN A 51 -7.16 -18.70 8.74
N TYR A 52 -7.76 -17.95 9.66
CA TYR A 52 -7.96 -18.40 11.03
C TYR A 52 -9.16 -19.35 11.04
N THR A 53 -8.97 -20.55 11.58
CA THR A 53 -9.99 -21.59 11.61
C THR A 53 -10.51 -21.83 13.03
N SER A 54 -11.80 -22.10 13.16
CA SER A 54 -12.40 -22.58 14.41
C SER A 54 -11.80 -23.92 14.81
N GLU A 55 -11.37 -24.06 16.07
CA GLU A 55 -10.84 -25.34 16.60
C GLU A 55 -11.89 -26.45 16.60
N THR A 56 -13.18 -26.10 16.67
CA THR A 56 -14.27 -27.09 16.75
C THR A 56 -14.77 -27.51 15.38
N THR A 57 -14.99 -26.55 14.47
CA THR A 57 -15.59 -26.81 13.16
C THR A 57 -14.57 -26.92 12.03
N HIS A 58 -13.31 -26.51 12.25
CA HIS A 58 -12.26 -26.38 11.23
C HIS A 58 -12.62 -25.45 10.07
N GLU A 59 -13.71 -24.68 10.18
CA GLU A 59 -14.13 -23.69 9.21
C GLU A 59 -13.36 -22.38 9.39
N VAL A 60 -13.15 -21.64 8.30
CA VAL A 60 -12.50 -20.33 8.33
C VAL A 60 -13.44 -19.33 8.98
N VAL A 61 -13.02 -18.78 10.11
CA VAL A 61 -13.79 -17.76 10.87
C VAL A 61 -13.30 -16.34 10.57
N GLU A 62 -12.04 -16.20 10.19
CA GLU A 62 -11.45 -14.89 9.88
C GLU A 62 -10.36 -15.02 8.83
N ARG A 63 -10.29 -14.03 7.94
CA ARG A 63 -9.28 -13.91 6.89
C ARG A 63 -8.49 -12.63 7.08
N GLU A 64 -7.17 -12.73 7.08
CA GLU A 64 -6.28 -11.58 7.21
C GLU A 64 -5.24 -11.58 6.08
N LEU A 65 -5.13 -10.45 5.38
CA LEU A 65 -4.09 -10.24 4.38
C LEU A 65 -2.79 -9.86 5.08
N PHE A 66 -1.70 -10.54 4.76
CA PHE A 66 -0.36 -10.21 5.26
C PHE A 66 0.61 -9.96 4.11
N VAL A 67 1.66 -9.22 4.41
CA VAL A 67 2.76 -8.95 3.48
C VAL A 67 4.00 -9.65 4.00
N SER A 68 4.59 -10.54 3.20
CA SER A 68 5.92 -11.10 3.49
C SER A 68 6.99 -10.38 2.68
N VAL A 69 8.14 -10.13 3.30
CA VAL A 69 9.32 -9.54 2.67
C VAL A 69 10.47 -10.54 2.71
N LYS A 70 11.24 -10.62 1.62
CA LYS A 70 12.49 -11.40 1.59
C LYS A 70 13.58 -10.64 2.35
N VAL A 71 13.69 -10.91 3.65
CA VAL A 71 14.51 -10.16 4.62
C VAL A 71 15.98 -10.06 4.22
N ASP A 72 16.54 -11.09 3.57
CA ASP A 72 17.96 -11.12 3.20
C ASP A 72 18.35 -10.07 2.13
N GLU A 73 17.37 -9.54 1.40
CA GLU A 73 17.56 -8.62 0.28
C GLU A 73 17.31 -7.15 0.65
N VAL A 74 16.68 -6.87 1.80
CA VAL A 74 16.30 -5.52 2.23
C VAL A 74 17.19 -5.09 3.40
N ARG A 75 18.08 -4.12 3.15
CA ARG A 75 19.03 -3.61 4.15
C ARG A 75 18.97 -2.10 4.23
N PHE A 76 19.02 -1.56 5.45
CA PHE A 76 19.01 -0.11 5.69
C PHE A 76 20.17 0.63 5.00
N SER A 77 21.33 -0.03 4.87
CA SER A 77 22.50 0.55 4.21
C SER A 77 22.46 0.51 2.68
N ASN A 78 21.47 -0.16 2.08
CA ASN A 78 21.35 -0.28 0.63
C ASN A 78 20.40 0.81 0.09
N PRO A 79 20.88 1.75 -0.75
CA PRO A 79 20.06 2.79 -1.39
C PRO A 79 18.85 2.28 -2.18
N GLU A 80 18.88 1.02 -2.64
CA GLU A 80 17.79 0.40 -3.39
C GLU A 80 16.68 -0.20 -2.52
N SER A 81 16.82 -0.18 -1.18
CA SER A 81 15.81 -0.65 -0.22
C SER A 81 14.63 0.32 -0.06
N VAL A 82 14.20 0.95 -1.14
CA VAL A 82 13.02 1.81 -1.23
C VAL A 82 12.21 1.33 -2.43
N PHE A 83 10.92 1.06 -2.26
CA PHE A 83 10.12 0.38 -3.28
C PHE A 83 8.91 1.21 -3.65
N LEU A 84 8.63 1.33 -4.94
CA LEU A 84 7.44 2.01 -5.40
C LEU A 84 6.31 0.99 -5.62
N VAL A 85 5.17 1.31 -5.03
CA VAL A 85 3.90 0.60 -5.23
C VAL A 85 3.02 1.50 -6.08
N ASP A 86 2.27 0.92 -7.01
CA ASP A 86 1.24 1.68 -7.72
C ASP A 86 0.10 2.02 -6.74
N HIS A 87 -0.50 3.20 -6.90
CA HIS A 87 -1.59 3.63 -6.05
C HIS A 87 -2.81 2.74 -6.32
N ALA A 88 -3.17 1.92 -5.33
CA ALA A 88 -4.36 1.08 -5.45
C ALA A 88 -5.59 1.95 -5.75
N TRP A 89 -5.82 3.03 -5.01
CA TRP A 89 -6.92 3.96 -5.28
C TRP A 89 -6.68 5.31 -4.60
N THR A 90 -6.84 6.42 -5.32
CA THR A 90 -6.87 7.79 -4.79
C THR A 90 -8.31 8.27 -4.72
N PHE A 91 -8.72 8.83 -3.58
CA PHE A 91 -10.09 9.27 -3.36
C PHE A 91 -10.16 10.44 -2.37
N GLU A 92 -11.28 11.15 -2.40
CA GLU A 92 -11.69 12.06 -1.32
C GLU A 92 -12.84 11.41 -0.54
N LEU A 93 -12.81 11.51 0.80
CA LEU A 93 -13.79 10.86 1.67
C LEU A 93 -15.27 11.08 1.27
N PRO A 94 -15.71 12.28 0.85
CA PRO A 94 -17.09 12.50 0.44
C PRO A 94 -17.52 11.65 -0.77
N ASP A 95 -16.59 11.37 -1.68
CA ASP A 95 -16.88 10.75 -2.98
C ASP A 95 -16.66 9.25 -3.01
N VAL A 96 -16.08 8.68 -1.95
CA VAL A 96 -15.80 7.24 -1.81
C VAL A 96 -17.01 6.39 -2.15
N ARG A 97 -18.17 6.68 -1.53
CA ARG A 97 -19.39 5.89 -1.73
C ARG A 97 -19.86 5.95 -3.18
N ASN A 98 -19.89 7.14 -3.76
CA ASN A 98 -20.33 7.34 -5.15
C ASN A 98 -19.37 6.64 -6.12
N THR A 99 -18.07 6.72 -5.86
CA THR A 99 -17.04 6.08 -6.67
C THR A 99 -17.19 4.55 -6.64
N LEU A 100 -17.38 3.97 -5.45
CA LEU A 100 -17.59 2.53 -5.30
C LEU A 100 -18.89 2.06 -5.98
N LYS A 101 -19.98 2.85 -5.90
CA LYS A 101 -21.23 2.56 -6.63
C LYS A 101 -21.07 2.63 -8.14
N SER A 102 -20.29 3.61 -8.63
CA SER A 102 -20.08 3.81 -10.07
C SER A 102 -19.08 2.82 -10.68
N ASN A 103 -18.25 2.16 -9.87
CA ASN A 103 -17.16 1.32 -10.33
C ASN A 103 -17.16 -0.04 -9.62
N ALA A 104 -17.92 -0.99 -10.19
CA ALA A 104 -18.03 -2.35 -9.68
C ALA A 104 -16.68 -3.09 -9.65
N THR A 105 -15.77 -2.81 -10.60
CA THR A 105 -14.43 -3.43 -10.63
C THR A 105 -13.59 -2.98 -9.44
N LEU A 106 -13.66 -1.69 -9.08
CA LEU A 106 -12.99 -1.15 -7.91
C LEU A 106 -13.58 -1.76 -6.63
N LEU A 107 -14.90 -1.83 -6.51
CA LEU A 107 -15.59 -2.45 -5.38
C LEU A 107 -15.14 -3.90 -5.19
N LEU A 108 -15.13 -4.70 -6.27
CA LEU A 108 -14.65 -6.09 -6.22
C LEU A 108 -13.21 -6.18 -5.73
N ARG A 109 -12.32 -5.32 -6.24
CA ARG A 109 -10.91 -5.30 -5.82
C ARG A 109 -10.76 -4.92 -4.35
N MET A 110 -11.55 -3.96 -3.86
CA MET A 110 -11.57 -3.59 -2.44
C MET A 110 -12.11 -4.72 -1.57
N LYS A 111 -13.14 -5.44 -2.02
CA LYS A 111 -13.65 -6.62 -1.31
C LYS A 111 -12.57 -7.69 -1.14
N THR A 112 -11.83 -7.99 -2.21
CA THR A 112 -10.73 -8.96 -2.16
C THR A 112 -9.61 -8.50 -1.23
N MET A 113 -9.17 -7.25 -1.34
CA MET A 113 -8.06 -6.74 -0.51
C MET A 113 -8.43 -6.59 0.97
N MET A 114 -9.70 -6.33 1.30
CA MET A 114 -10.17 -6.12 2.67
C MET A 114 -10.85 -7.36 3.28
N CYS A 115 -10.82 -8.49 2.57
CA CYS A 115 -11.47 -9.74 2.95
C CYS A 115 -12.94 -9.51 3.34
N ILE A 116 -13.73 -8.98 2.40
CA ILE A 116 -15.15 -8.70 2.56
C ILE A 116 -15.96 -9.71 1.75
N GLU A 117 -16.82 -10.44 2.44
CA GLU A 117 -17.64 -11.52 1.88
C GLU A 117 -19.10 -11.13 1.65
N GLU A 118 -19.49 -9.90 1.99
CA GLU A 118 -20.87 -9.42 1.82
C GLU A 118 -21.39 -9.66 0.40
N GLU A 119 -22.60 -10.20 0.29
CA GLU A 119 -23.19 -10.58 -0.99
C GLU A 119 -23.79 -9.38 -1.72
N THR A 120 -24.41 -8.46 -0.98
CA THR A 120 -25.05 -7.28 -1.57
C THR A 120 -24.05 -6.15 -1.80
N GLU A 121 -24.28 -5.36 -2.85
CA GLU A 121 -23.40 -4.23 -3.18
C GLU A 121 -23.39 -3.16 -2.09
N ASP A 122 -24.55 -2.83 -1.52
CA ASP A 122 -24.65 -1.80 -0.47
C ASP A 122 -23.93 -2.24 0.82
N GLU A 123 -24.10 -3.49 1.26
CA GLU A 123 -23.38 -4.02 2.44
C GLU A 123 -21.87 -4.06 2.18
N ALA A 124 -21.45 -4.48 0.98
CA ALA A 124 -20.05 -4.48 0.61
C ALA A 124 -19.44 -3.07 0.63
N ILE A 125 -20.18 -2.06 0.15
CA ILE A 125 -19.72 -0.66 0.17
C ILE A 125 -19.56 -0.16 1.60
N GLU A 126 -20.53 -0.41 2.48
CA GLU A 126 -20.41 -0.05 3.90
C GLU A 126 -19.23 -0.74 4.56
N ALA A 127 -19.06 -2.05 4.32
CA ALA A 127 -17.95 -2.83 4.87
C ALA A 127 -16.59 -2.31 4.37
N VAL A 128 -16.49 -1.91 3.09
CA VAL A 128 -15.29 -1.25 2.54
C VAL A 128 -15.06 0.05 3.28
N MET A 129 -16.04 0.94 3.36
CA MET A 129 -15.90 2.24 4.03
C MET A 129 -15.50 2.10 5.50
N GLN A 130 -16.01 1.10 6.21
CA GLN A 130 -15.64 0.79 7.60
C GLN A 130 -14.23 0.21 7.74
N LYS A 131 -13.73 -0.54 6.75
CA LYS A 131 -12.39 -1.15 6.78
C LYS A 131 -11.33 -0.31 6.06
N MET A 132 -11.70 0.75 5.36
CA MET A 132 -10.78 1.59 4.57
C MET A 132 -9.61 2.14 5.37
N TRP A 133 -9.81 2.50 6.65
CA TRP A 133 -8.74 3.02 7.50
C TRP A 133 -7.55 2.05 7.63
N LYS A 134 -7.78 0.73 7.50
CA LYS A 134 -6.71 -0.29 7.53
C LYS A 134 -5.79 -0.17 6.32
N CYS A 135 -6.35 0.07 5.12
CA CYS A 135 -5.59 0.17 3.88
C CYS A 135 -5.02 1.58 3.62
N VAL A 136 -5.76 2.62 4.02
CA VAL A 136 -5.38 4.03 3.86
C VAL A 136 -4.21 4.36 4.78
N SER A 137 -4.23 3.82 6.00
CA SER A 137 -3.08 3.89 6.88
C SER A 137 -1.97 2.96 6.40
N GLY A 138 -2.28 1.78 5.85
CA GLY A 138 -1.31 0.77 5.36
C GLY A 138 -0.32 1.26 4.30
N ILE A 139 -0.79 2.02 3.31
CA ILE A 139 0.07 2.61 2.26
C ILE A 139 1.02 3.69 2.85
N ILE A 140 0.64 4.31 3.97
CA ILE A 140 1.45 5.26 4.74
C ILE A 140 2.25 4.57 5.87
N LEU A 141 1.80 3.41 6.36
CA LEU A 141 2.33 2.69 7.52
C LEU A 141 3.56 1.84 7.21
N PHE A 142 3.82 1.52 5.95
CA PHE A 142 5.16 1.02 5.57
C PHE A 142 6.27 2.05 5.87
N LEU A 143 5.93 3.32 6.12
CA LEU A 143 6.84 4.36 6.62
C LEU A 143 6.67 4.68 8.12
N ARG A 144 5.79 3.96 8.84
CA ARG A 144 5.45 4.25 10.24
C ARG A 144 5.33 3.02 11.16
N SER A 145 5.99 1.90 10.84
CA SER A 145 6.15 0.83 11.83
C SER A 145 7.04 1.30 12.99
N PRO A 146 6.55 1.39 14.24
CA PRO A 146 7.35 1.80 15.41
C PRO A 146 8.17 0.64 16.00
N THR A 147 8.17 -0.54 15.37
CA THR A 147 8.83 -1.76 15.87
C THR A 147 10.17 -2.01 15.18
N PHE A 148 11.06 -1.01 15.24
CA PHE A 148 12.50 -1.24 15.29
C PHE A 148 13.06 -0.30 16.37
N LYS A 149 12.96 -0.73 17.63
CA LYS A 149 13.83 -0.23 18.69
C LYS A 149 15.09 -1.11 18.68
N PHE A 150 16.24 -0.44 18.64
CA PHE A 150 17.57 -1.01 18.87
C PHE A 150 17.63 -1.79 20.18
#